data_AF-A0A4T0BF45-F1
#
_entry.id   AF-A0A4T0BF45-F1
#
_cell.length_a   1.000
_cell.length_b   1.000
_cell.length_c   1.000
_cell.angle_alpha   90.00
_cell.angle_beta   90.00
_cell.angle_gamma   90.00
#
_symmetry.space_group_name_H-M   'P 1'
#
loop_
_entity.id
_entity.type
_entity.pdbx_description
1 polymer ?
#
loop_
_entity_poly.entity_id
_entity_poly.type
_entity_poly.pdbx_seq_one_letter_code
_entity_poly.pdbx_strand_id
1 'polypeptide(L)'
;MSHGVPRVAVGEKTEASRRKELKQIEAYQGLVDNVQAKIKAEEYTAETLSLTSALLSQNPEYYTIWNHRRLVLQHVFAKEIHSPPAEDAESKPPPGLTPAQHEITLLIREDLAFLLPLLKQFPKCYWVWNHRAWLLQQASQYLPVTSAKHLWLEEMALVSKMLSYDSRNFHGWTYRREVVKSIELLSAQEQLSALELDDKKEEKKEKKPDQSMTESEFAYTTKMINTNLSNFSAWHNRLQLIPKLLKERNADPAARRKFLDDEFELIITALYTDPVDQSLWFYYNYLMTNLSPKTSPELRIVADLTNKHRIDYLDTQFDLLKDMLEDNKDCKWIYLALVTYTPEYLEIDAGNKKITTLELSEWLDQLDQLDPLRKGRWLDLRKSLNL
;
A
#
# COMPACT_ATOMS: atom_id res chain seq x y z
N MET A 1 17.58 4.68 10.22
CA MET A 1 17.45 4.04 11.56
C MET A 1 17.35 2.54 11.33
N SER A 2 18.30 1.74 11.82
CA SER A 2 18.23 0.28 11.69
C SER A 2 17.22 -0.28 12.69
N HIS A 3 16.24 -1.06 12.24
CA HIS A 3 15.28 -1.73 13.10
C HIS A 3 15.91 -3.00 13.71
N GLY A 4 15.56 -3.32 14.96
CA GLY A 4 15.94 -4.59 15.59
C GLY A 4 17.36 -4.62 16.17
N VAL A 5 18.02 -3.48 16.38
CA VAL A 5 19.27 -3.43 17.16
C VAL A 5 18.97 -3.92 18.58
N PRO A 6 19.49 -5.09 19.00
CA PRO A 6 19.29 -5.56 20.36
C PRO A 6 19.89 -4.53 21.31
N ARG A 7 19.20 -4.20 22.40
CA ARG A 7 19.79 -3.44 23.50
C ARG A 7 20.82 -4.31 24.22
N VAL A 8 21.93 -4.62 23.56
CA VAL A 8 23.08 -5.23 24.24
C VAL A 8 23.65 -4.13 25.11
N ALA A 9 23.72 -4.36 26.42
CA ALA A 9 24.54 -3.53 27.29
C ALA A 9 25.94 -3.48 26.65
N VAL A 10 26.45 -2.28 26.39
CA VAL A 10 27.73 -2.06 25.72
C VAL A 10 28.85 -2.54 26.67
N GLY A 11 29.03 -3.85 26.75
CA GLY A 11 30.26 -4.44 27.27
C GLY A 11 31.37 -4.18 26.26
N GLU A 12 32.59 -3.92 26.75
CA GLU A 12 33.75 -3.73 25.87
C GLU A 12 33.90 -4.94 24.95
N LYS A 13 33.81 -4.71 23.63
CA LYS A 13 34.10 -5.74 22.63
C LYS A 13 35.53 -6.24 22.86
N THR A 14 35.72 -7.55 22.93
CA THR A 14 37.06 -8.14 23.05
C THR A 14 37.96 -7.68 21.91
N GLU A 15 39.27 -7.55 22.15
CA GLU A 15 40.22 -7.12 21.12
C GLU A 15 40.17 -8.01 19.88
N ALA A 16 39.97 -9.32 20.06
CA ALA A 16 39.77 -10.26 18.96
C ALA A 16 38.51 -9.96 18.12
N SER A 17 37.39 -9.61 18.77
CA SER A 17 36.16 -9.20 18.08
C SER A 17 36.37 -7.90 17.28
N ARG A 18 37.08 -6.93 17.86
CA ARG A 18 37.40 -5.66 17.19
C ARG A 18 38.31 -5.88 15.97
N ARG A 19 39.35 -6.72 16.08
CA ARG A 19 40.24 -7.07 14.96
C ARG A 19 39.48 -7.79 13.83
N LYS A 20 38.52 -8.65 14.17
CA LYS A 20 37.66 -9.31 13.17
C LYS A 20 36.77 -8.30 12.44
N GLU A 21 36.15 -7.38 13.16
CA GLU A 21 35.30 -6.33 12.59
C GLU A 21 36.11 -5.38 11.67
N LEU A 22 37.32 -4.99 12.07
CA LEU A 22 38.21 -4.17 11.22
C LEU A 22 38.53 -4.86 9.89
N LYS A 23 38.86 -6.16 9.91
CA LYS A 23 39.11 -6.92 8.67
C LYS A 23 37.86 -6.99 7.77
N GLN A 24 36.67 -7.09 8.36
CA GLN A 24 35.42 -7.08 7.59
C GLN A 24 35.15 -5.71 6.97
N ILE A 25 35.44 -4.63 7.69
CA ILE A 25 35.32 -3.26 7.19
C ILE A 25 36.30 -3.01 6.05
N GLU A 26 37.57 -3.40 6.21
CA GLU A 26 38.61 -3.26 5.16
C GLU A 26 38.21 -4.03 3.88
N ALA A 27 37.73 -5.27 4.03
CA ALA A 27 37.25 -6.06 2.90
C ALA A 27 36.04 -5.42 2.21
N TYR A 28 35.10 -4.87 2.99
CA TYR A 28 33.93 -4.16 2.44
C TYR A 28 34.34 -2.89 1.70
N GLN A 29 35.24 -2.09 2.28
CA GLN A 29 35.78 -0.88 1.65
C GLN A 29 36.50 -1.19 0.34
N GLY A 30 37.37 -2.22 0.32
CA GLY A 30 38.03 -2.64 -0.90
C GLY A 30 37.05 -3.08 -2.00
N LEU A 31 35.94 -3.71 -1.62
CA LEU A 31 34.88 -4.08 -2.57
C LEU A 31 34.15 -2.84 -3.12
N VAL A 32 33.87 -1.85 -2.27
CA VAL A 32 33.28 -0.56 -2.69
C VAL A 32 34.21 0.16 -3.66
N ASP A 33 35.50 0.27 -3.33
CA ASP A 33 36.50 0.95 -4.16
C ASP A 33 36.65 0.29 -5.53
N ASN A 34 36.63 -1.05 -5.59
CA ASN A 34 36.67 -1.80 -6.84
C ASN A 34 35.45 -1.50 -7.72
N VAL A 35 34.23 -1.56 -7.17
CA VAL A 35 33.01 -1.21 -7.91
C VAL A 35 33.07 0.22 -8.41
N GLN A 36 33.48 1.18 -7.58
CA GLN A 36 33.59 2.58 -7.97
C GLN A 36 34.62 2.78 -9.09
N ALA A 37 35.77 2.11 -9.02
CA ALA A 37 36.79 2.17 -10.06
C ALA A 37 36.26 1.65 -11.40
N LYS A 38 35.56 0.50 -11.40
CA LYS A 38 34.94 -0.08 -12.60
C LYS A 38 33.86 0.81 -13.19
N ILE A 39 32.99 1.39 -12.36
CA ILE A 39 31.96 2.34 -12.82
C ILE A 39 32.61 3.59 -13.41
N LYS A 40 33.66 4.14 -12.78
CA LYS A 40 34.39 5.30 -13.30
C LYS A 40 35.09 5.00 -14.64
N ALA A 41 35.54 3.77 -14.84
CA ALA A 41 36.12 3.29 -16.09
C ALA A 41 35.06 2.86 -17.13
N GLU A 42 33.77 3.01 -16.84
CA GLU A 42 32.65 2.57 -17.68
C GLU A 42 32.70 1.06 -18.03
N GLU A 43 33.28 0.25 -17.13
CA GLU A 43 33.35 -1.21 -17.27
C GLU A 43 32.00 -1.86 -16.88
N TYR A 44 31.01 -1.75 -17.77
CA TYR A 44 29.67 -2.31 -17.57
C TYR A 44 29.60 -3.79 -17.99
N THR A 45 30.15 -4.66 -17.16
CA THR A 45 30.28 -6.09 -17.42
C THR A 45 29.49 -6.95 -16.41
N ALA A 46 29.34 -8.25 -16.72
CA ALA A 46 28.78 -9.23 -15.78
C ALA A 46 29.59 -9.33 -14.47
N GLU A 47 30.90 -9.10 -14.53
CA GLU A 47 31.76 -9.02 -13.34
C GLU A 47 31.35 -7.83 -12.45
N THR A 48 31.20 -6.64 -13.04
CA THR A 48 30.76 -5.44 -12.31
C THR A 48 29.38 -5.65 -11.69
N LEU A 49 28.46 -6.30 -12.42
CA LEU A 49 27.15 -6.66 -11.90
C LEU A 49 27.26 -7.60 -10.68
N SER A 50 28.11 -8.63 -10.75
CA SER A 50 28.36 -9.55 -9.63
C SER A 50 28.95 -8.85 -8.40
N LEU A 51 29.88 -7.90 -8.60
CA LEU A 51 30.45 -7.11 -7.51
C LEU A 51 29.38 -6.22 -6.83
N THR A 52 28.46 -5.63 -7.60
CA THR A 52 27.32 -4.92 -7.00
C THR A 52 26.40 -5.86 -6.21
N SER A 53 26.15 -7.08 -6.69
CA SER A 53 25.39 -8.09 -5.93
C SER A 53 26.06 -8.40 -4.59
N ALA A 54 27.38 -8.59 -4.57
CA ALA A 54 28.14 -8.87 -3.34
C ALA A 54 28.05 -7.73 -2.31
N LEU A 55 28.03 -6.47 -2.75
CA LEU A 55 27.82 -5.31 -1.87
C LEU A 55 26.40 -5.26 -1.31
N LEU A 56 25.40 -5.45 -2.18
CA LEU A 56 23.99 -5.35 -1.82
C LEU A 56 23.51 -6.51 -0.94
N SER A 57 24.11 -7.70 -1.09
CA SER A 57 23.90 -8.82 -0.16
C SER A 57 24.42 -8.53 1.25
N GLN A 58 25.41 -7.65 1.40
CA GLN A 58 25.92 -7.23 2.71
C GLN A 58 25.18 -6.01 3.25
N ASN A 59 24.83 -5.05 2.38
CA ASN A 59 24.17 -3.81 2.76
C ASN A 59 23.19 -3.33 1.65
N PRO A 60 21.92 -3.78 1.67
CA PRO A 60 20.94 -3.36 0.69
C PRO A 60 20.46 -1.91 0.90
N GLU A 61 20.84 -1.23 1.98
CA GLU A 61 20.51 0.20 2.18
C GLU A 61 21.48 1.14 1.44
N TYR A 62 22.55 0.60 0.83
CA TYR A 62 23.52 1.43 0.12
C TYR A 62 23.00 1.83 -1.28
N TYR A 63 22.20 2.89 -1.30
CA TYR A 63 21.51 3.37 -2.50
C TYR A 63 22.40 3.63 -3.72
N THR A 64 23.63 4.10 -3.52
CA THR A 64 24.56 4.37 -4.63
C THR A 64 24.89 3.12 -5.43
N ILE A 65 25.02 1.97 -4.76
CA ILE A 65 25.29 0.69 -5.42
C ILE A 65 24.09 0.22 -6.24
N TRP A 66 22.85 0.49 -5.80
CA TRP A 66 21.66 0.24 -6.61
C TRP A 66 21.67 1.07 -7.90
N ASN A 67 22.11 2.34 -7.83
CA ASN A 67 22.25 3.18 -9.01
C ASN A 67 23.33 2.64 -9.95
N HIS A 68 24.50 2.25 -9.43
CA HIS A 68 25.55 1.60 -10.23
C HIS A 68 25.06 0.31 -10.91
N ARG A 69 24.32 -0.52 -10.17
CA ARG A 69 23.70 -1.74 -10.72
C ARG A 69 22.77 -1.42 -11.90
N ARG A 70 21.92 -0.39 -11.77
CA ARG A 70 21.05 0.07 -12.85
C ARG A 70 21.83 0.57 -14.06
N LEU A 71 22.91 1.34 -13.86
CA LEU A 71 23.76 1.81 -14.98
C LEU A 71 24.32 0.64 -15.78
N VAL A 72 24.84 -0.39 -15.09
CA VAL A 72 25.34 -1.60 -15.75
C VAL A 72 24.23 -2.30 -16.54
N LEU A 73 23.07 -2.54 -15.90
CA LEU A 73 21.94 -3.22 -16.57
C LEU A 73 21.39 -2.43 -17.77
N GLN A 74 21.27 -1.11 -17.66
CA GLN A 74 20.83 -0.25 -18.77
C GLN A 74 21.79 -0.32 -19.96
N HIS A 75 23.09 -0.31 -19.70
CA HIS A 75 24.08 -0.48 -20.75
C HIS A 75 23.97 -1.85 -21.42
N VAL A 76 23.82 -2.93 -20.63
CA VAL A 76 23.63 -4.28 -21.15
C VAL A 76 22.36 -4.39 -21.98
N PHE A 77 21.21 -3.92 -21.49
CA PHE A 77 19.95 -3.95 -22.25
C PHE A 77 20.06 -3.15 -23.55
N ALA A 78 20.67 -1.97 -23.51
CA ALA A 78 20.91 -1.19 -24.72
C ALA A 78 21.80 -1.95 -25.71
N LYS A 79 22.87 -2.59 -25.24
CA LYS A 79 23.77 -3.38 -26.07
C LYS A 79 23.04 -4.56 -26.73
N GLU A 80 22.21 -5.29 -25.99
CA GLU A 80 21.42 -6.41 -26.54
C GLU A 80 20.49 -5.96 -27.67
N ILE A 81 19.81 -4.82 -27.52
CA ILE A 81 18.91 -4.29 -28.56
C ILE A 81 19.65 -3.88 -29.83
N HIS A 82 20.86 -3.33 -29.71
CA HIS A 82 21.62 -2.82 -30.87
C HIS A 82 22.56 -3.86 -31.50
N SER A 83 22.84 -4.96 -30.81
CA SER A 83 23.74 -5.99 -31.32
C SER A 83 23.02 -6.86 -32.36
N PRO A 84 23.69 -7.28 -33.45
CA PRO A 84 23.12 -8.25 -34.36
C PRO A 84 22.88 -9.58 -33.61
N PRO A 85 21.86 -10.37 -34.01
CA PRO A 85 21.62 -11.68 -33.41
C PRO A 85 22.89 -12.53 -33.48
N ALA A 86 23.34 -13.07 -32.35
CA ALA A 86 24.48 -13.99 -32.34
C ALA A 86 24.18 -15.20 -33.23
N GLU A 87 25.07 -15.49 -34.18
CA GLU A 87 24.94 -16.65 -35.09
C GLU A 87 24.94 -17.99 -34.33
N ASP A 88 25.49 -17.99 -33.11
CA ASP A 88 25.71 -19.17 -32.25
C ASP A 88 24.78 -19.24 -31.02
N ALA A 89 23.65 -18.52 -31.00
CA ALA A 89 22.73 -18.58 -29.86
C ALA A 89 22.12 -20.00 -29.72
N GLU A 90 22.63 -20.78 -28.76
CA GLU A 90 22.24 -22.18 -28.52
C GLU A 90 20.74 -22.35 -28.19
N SER A 91 20.06 -21.30 -27.73
CA SER A 91 18.63 -21.30 -27.44
C SER A 91 17.83 -20.47 -28.45
N LYS A 92 16.96 -21.13 -29.22
CA LYS A 92 15.94 -20.43 -30.03
C LYS A 92 15.03 -19.60 -29.10
N PRO A 93 14.79 -18.31 -29.39
CA PRO A 93 13.92 -17.50 -28.57
C PRO A 93 12.49 -18.06 -28.59
N PRO A 94 11.73 -17.94 -27.48
CA PRO A 94 10.32 -18.28 -27.45
C PRO A 94 9.52 -17.54 -28.55
N PRO A 95 8.43 -18.13 -29.05
CA PRO A 95 7.57 -17.47 -30.03
C PRO A 95 7.13 -16.07 -29.56
N GLY A 96 7.27 -15.08 -30.43
CA GLY A 96 6.88 -13.68 -30.15
C GLY A 96 7.97 -12.82 -29.50
N LEU A 97 9.16 -13.36 -29.24
CA LEU A 97 10.32 -12.59 -28.77
C LEU A 97 11.44 -12.57 -29.81
N THR A 98 12.12 -11.43 -29.93
CA THR A 98 13.42 -11.37 -30.60
C THR A 98 14.50 -12.01 -29.72
N PRO A 99 15.66 -12.44 -30.28
CA PRO A 99 16.80 -12.90 -29.47
C PRO A 99 17.19 -11.91 -28.36
N ALA A 100 17.30 -10.61 -28.69
CA ALA A 100 17.60 -9.56 -27.72
C ALA A 100 16.54 -9.45 -26.60
N GLN A 101 15.26 -9.54 -26.94
CA GLN A 101 14.18 -9.53 -25.93
C GLN A 101 14.20 -10.78 -25.05
N HIS A 102 14.60 -11.92 -25.59
CA HIS A 102 14.79 -13.14 -24.81
C HIS A 102 15.90 -12.97 -23.78
N GLU A 103 17.07 -12.46 -24.18
CA GLU A 103 18.19 -12.19 -23.28
C GLU A 103 17.83 -11.17 -22.19
N ILE A 104 17.16 -10.06 -22.57
CA ILE A 104 16.67 -9.07 -21.59
C ILE A 104 15.70 -9.72 -20.60
N THR A 105 14.83 -10.63 -21.05
CA THR A 105 13.91 -11.37 -20.18
C THR A 105 14.67 -12.25 -19.18
N LEU A 106 15.72 -12.94 -19.61
CA LEU A 106 16.58 -13.76 -18.75
C LEU A 106 17.28 -12.91 -17.70
N LEU A 107 17.92 -11.82 -18.10
CA LEU A 107 18.60 -10.89 -17.19
C LEU A 107 17.65 -10.29 -16.15
N ILE A 108 16.44 -9.87 -16.56
CA ILE A 108 15.43 -9.37 -15.62
C ILE A 108 15.02 -10.46 -14.62
N ARG A 109 14.79 -11.70 -15.07
CA ARG A 109 14.41 -12.81 -14.20
C ARG A 109 15.51 -13.18 -13.21
N GLU A 110 16.76 -13.20 -13.66
CA GLU A 110 17.93 -13.43 -12.81
C GLU A 110 18.05 -12.34 -11.74
N ASP A 111 17.86 -11.06 -12.11
CA ASP A 111 17.92 -9.96 -11.15
C ASP A 111 16.74 -9.99 -10.16
N LEU A 112 15.53 -10.27 -10.64
CA LEU A 112 14.36 -10.49 -9.78
C LEU A 112 14.59 -11.65 -8.80
N ALA A 113 15.28 -12.71 -9.21
CA ALA A 113 15.65 -13.84 -8.36
C ALA A 113 16.70 -13.45 -7.31
N PHE A 114 17.70 -12.64 -7.69
CA PHE A 114 18.68 -12.06 -6.77
C PHE A 114 18.01 -11.21 -5.67
N LEU A 115 16.93 -10.49 -5.97
CA LEU A 115 16.20 -9.69 -4.99
C LEU A 115 15.42 -10.53 -3.97
N LEU A 116 15.04 -11.78 -4.28
CA LEU A 116 14.22 -12.62 -3.39
C LEU A 116 14.82 -12.84 -1.99
N PRO A 117 16.08 -13.29 -1.84
CA PRO A 117 16.70 -13.42 -0.53
C PRO A 117 16.81 -12.07 0.20
N LEU A 118 17.09 -10.97 -0.52
CA LEU A 118 17.16 -9.64 0.08
C LEU A 118 15.81 -9.18 0.61
N LEU A 119 14.73 -9.43 -0.14
CA LEU A 119 13.37 -9.07 0.26
C LEU A 119 12.91 -9.87 1.48
N LYS A 120 13.31 -11.14 1.60
CA LYS A 120 13.02 -11.97 2.77
C LYS A 120 13.77 -11.48 4.02
N GLN A 121 15.04 -11.10 3.87
CA GLN A 121 15.89 -10.67 4.98
C GLN A 121 15.62 -9.22 5.39
N PHE A 122 15.33 -8.36 4.42
CA PHE A 122 15.16 -6.91 4.57
C PHE A 122 13.83 -6.44 3.92
N PRO A 123 12.67 -6.94 4.38
CA PRO A 123 11.37 -6.65 3.76
C PRO A 123 10.94 -5.17 3.84
N LYS A 124 11.67 -4.36 4.61
CA LYS A 124 11.44 -2.91 4.81
C LYS A 124 12.55 -2.05 4.19
N CYS A 125 13.45 -2.64 3.41
CA CYS A 125 14.44 -1.87 2.66
C CYS A 125 13.78 -1.24 1.44
N TYR A 126 13.71 0.09 1.40
CA TYR A 126 13.11 0.83 0.29
C TYR A 126 13.72 0.46 -1.06
N TRP A 127 15.05 0.33 -1.11
CA TRP A 127 15.78 0.15 -2.37
C TRP A 127 15.56 -1.21 -3.02
N VAL A 128 15.30 -2.25 -2.23
CA VAL A 128 14.93 -3.58 -2.76
C VAL A 128 13.61 -3.50 -3.53
N TRP A 129 12.57 -2.88 -2.94
CA TRP A 129 11.29 -2.68 -3.61
C TRP A 129 11.40 -1.74 -4.81
N ASN A 130 12.16 -0.66 -4.67
CA ASN A 130 12.37 0.32 -5.73
C ASN A 130 13.13 -0.27 -6.93
N HIS A 131 14.15 -1.10 -6.70
CA HIS A 131 14.86 -1.81 -7.78
C HIS A 131 13.97 -2.86 -8.45
N ARG A 132 13.16 -3.58 -7.66
CA ARG A 132 12.20 -4.55 -8.20
C ARG A 132 11.19 -3.91 -9.15
N ALA A 133 10.58 -2.79 -8.73
CA ALA A 133 9.68 -2.00 -9.56
C ALA A 133 10.36 -1.50 -10.84
N TRP A 134 11.58 -0.96 -10.71
CA TRP A 134 12.36 -0.49 -11.85
C TRP A 134 12.62 -1.59 -12.89
N LEU A 135 12.99 -2.81 -12.48
CA LEU A 135 13.19 -3.95 -13.40
C LEU A 135 11.93 -4.25 -14.22
N LEU A 136 10.76 -4.23 -13.58
CA LEU A 136 9.50 -4.49 -14.26
C LEU A 136 9.08 -3.34 -15.17
N GLN A 137 9.44 -2.10 -14.84
CA GLN A 137 9.28 -0.97 -15.75
C GLN A 137 10.19 -1.14 -16.99
N GLN A 138 11.43 -1.63 -16.82
CA GLN A 138 12.29 -1.99 -17.96
C GLN A 138 11.67 -3.13 -18.78
N ALA A 139 11.06 -4.14 -18.13
CA ALA A 139 10.33 -5.19 -18.84
C ALA A 139 9.21 -4.60 -19.71
N SER A 140 8.40 -3.68 -19.18
CA SER A 140 7.35 -2.97 -19.94
C SER A 140 7.89 -2.11 -21.09
N GLN A 141 9.14 -1.67 -21.01
CA GLN A 141 9.77 -0.85 -22.05
C GLN A 141 10.35 -1.70 -23.19
N TYR A 142 11.00 -2.82 -22.87
CA TYR A 142 11.77 -3.60 -23.84
C TYR A 142 11.04 -4.84 -24.37
N LEU A 143 10.07 -5.37 -23.63
CA LEU A 143 9.38 -6.61 -23.98
C LEU A 143 8.00 -6.33 -24.61
N PRO A 144 7.46 -7.26 -25.42
CA PRO A 144 6.07 -7.18 -25.86
C PRO A 144 5.10 -7.14 -24.67
N VAL A 145 3.97 -6.46 -24.85
CA VAL A 145 2.96 -6.20 -23.80
C VAL A 145 2.58 -7.48 -23.05
N THR A 146 2.31 -8.58 -23.76
CA THR A 146 1.93 -9.87 -23.17
C THR A 146 3.03 -10.44 -22.26
N SER A 147 4.30 -10.36 -22.68
CA SER A 147 5.45 -10.84 -21.91
C SER A 147 5.72 -9.98 -20.68
N ALA A 148 5.65 -8.65 -20.82
CA ALA A 148 5.78 -7.72 -19.70
C ALA A 148 4.65 -7.94 -18.67
N LYS A 149 3.41 -8.08 -19.13
CA LYS A 149 2.23 -8.33 -18.29
C LYS A 149 2.36 -9.64 -17.51
N HIS A 150 2.92 -10.68 -18.12
CA HIS A 150 3.19 -11.95 -17.43
C HIS A 150 4.11 -11.75 -16.22
N LEU A 151 5.19 -10.97 -16.35
CA LEU A 151 6.09 -10.67 -15.23
C LEU A 151 5.37 -9.90 -14.11
N TRP A 152 4.54 -8.91 -14.44
CA TRP A 152 3.74 -8.20 -13.43
C TRP A 152 2.71 -9.11 -12.74
N LEU A 153 2.15 -10.10 -13.44
CA LEU A 153 1.22 -11.08 -12.84
C LEU A 153 1.92 -12.02 -11.83
N GLU A 154 3.16 -12.45 -12.11
CA GLU A 154 3.98 -13.20 -11.15
C GLU A 154 4.20 -12.39 -9.86
N GLU A 155 4.36 -11.08 -9.99
CA GLU A 155 4.58 -10.15 -8.88
C GLU A 155 3.34 -9.97 -7.99
N MET A 156 2.14 -10.12 -8.54
CA MET A 156 0.92 -10.17 -7.73
C MET A 156 0.95 -11.34 -6.74
N ALA A 157 1.47 -12.50 -7.14
CA ALA A 157 1.61 -13.65 -6.25
C ALA A 157 2.67 -13.39 -5.17
N LEU A 158 3.82 -12.82 -5.55
CA LEU A 158 4.88 -12.45 -4.63
C LEU A 158 4.40 -11.46 -3.56
N VAL A 159 3.82 -10.33 -3.97
CA VAL A 159 3.39 -9.29 -3.01
C VAL A 159 2.28 -9.80 -2.10
N SER A 160 1.37 -10.64 -2.61
CA SER A 160 0.35 -11.30 -1.79
C SER A 160 0.98 -12.20 -0.73
N LYS A 161 2.04 -12.94 -1.07
CA LYS A 161 2.78 -13.80 -0.14
C LYS A 161 3.53 -12.96 0.89
N MET A 162 4.17 -11.86 0.49
CA MET A 162 4.87 -10.96 1.42
C MET A 162 3.92 -10.32 2.44
N LEU A 163 2.74 -9.87 2.00
CA LEU A 163 1.71 -9.31 2.89
C LEU A 163 1.09 -10.37 3.81
N SER A 164 1.17 -11.66 3.48
CA SER A 164 0.79 -12.72 4.42
C SER A 164 1.78 -12.89 5.59
N TYR A 165 3.05 -12.49 5.41
CA TYR A 165 4.07 -12.54 6.47
C TYR A 165 4.08 -11.28 7.32
N ASP A 166 3.95 -10.10 6.71
CA ASP A 166 3.79 -8.81 7.39
C ASP A 166 2.67 -8.03 6.72
N SER A 167 1.46 -8.20 7.25
CA SER A 167 0.24 -7.60 6.71
C SER A 167 0.18 -6.07 6.83
N ARG A 168 1.09 -5.48 7.61
CA ARG A 168 1.23 -4.03 7.82
C ARG A 168 2.44 -3.45 7.09
N ASN A 169 3.11 -4.23 6.23
CA ASN A 169 4.24 -3.74 5.46
C ASN A 169 3.78 -2.73 4.40
N PHE A 170 4.00 -1.43 4.68
CA PHE A 170 3.57 -0.36 3.79
C PHE A 170 4.31 -0.37 2.44
N HIS A 171 5.55 -0.88 2.36
CA HIS A 171 6.24 -1.07 1.09
C HIS A 171 5.52 -2.13 0.25
N GLY A 172 5.13 -3.25 0.87
CA GLY A 172 4.35 -4.29 0.21
C GLY A 172 3.02 -3.77 -0.32
N TRP A 173 2.27 -2.99 0.47
CA TRP A 173 1.01 -2.39 0.01
C TRP A 173 1.21 -1.37 -1.10
N THR A 174 2.27 -0.56 -1.02
CA THR A 174 2.60 0.42 -2.07
C THR A 174 2.98 -0.28 -3.37
N TYR A 175 3.83 -1.31 -3.28
CA TYR A 175 4.23 -2.13 -4.41
C TYR A 175 3.03 -2.85 -5.04
N ARG A 176 2.11 -3.39 -4.23
CA ARG A 176 0.87 -4.01 -4.74
C ARG A 176 0.06 -3.05 -5.61
N ARG A 177 -0.12 -1.80 -5.16
CA ARG A 177 -0.84 -0.78 -5.94
C ARG A 177 -0.13 -0.46 -7.27
N GLU A 178 1.21 -0.43 -7.27
CA GLU A 178 1.98 -0.26 -8.50
C GLU A 178 1.80 -1.45 -9.45
N VAL A 179 1.90 -2.68 -8.94
CA VAL A 179 1.69 -3.89 -9.75
C VAL A 179 0.29 -3.92 -10.37
N VAL A 180 -0.75 -3.64 -9.58
CA VAL A 180 -2.14 -3.55 -10.08
C VAL A 180 -2.25 -2.51 -11.19
N LYS A 181 -1.74 -1.29 -10.95
CA LYS A 181 -1.76 -0.21 -11.94
C LYS A 181 -1.06 -0.62 -13.25
N SER A 182 0.10 -1.27 -13.15
CA SER A 182 0.85 -1.73 -14.33
C SER A 182 0.10 -2.82 -15.11
N ILE A 183 -0.55 -3.77 -14.42
CA ILE A 183 -1.36 -4.81 -15.06
C ILE A 183 -2.57 -4.20 -15.79
N GLU A 184 -3.28 -3.25 -15.16
CA GLU A 184 -4.40 -2.55 -15.78
C GLU A 184 -3.95 -1.80 -17.05
N LEU A 185 -2.83 -1.06 -16.97
CA LEU A 185 -2.27 -0.33 -18.11
C LEU A 185 -1.86 -1.25 -19.28
N LEU A 186 -1.13 -2.34 -18.99
CA LEU A 186 -0.71 -3.30 -20.01
C LEU A 186 -1.90 -4.04 -20.61
N SER A 187 -2.94 -4.33 -19.82
CA SER A 187 -4.17 -4.93 -20.33
C SER A 187 -4.89 -4.01 -21.31
N ALA A 188 -4.95 -2.71 -21.00
CA ALA A 188 -5.51 -1.70 -21.91
C ALA A 188 -4.75 -1.62 -23.23
N GLN A 189 -3.42 -1.64 -23.18
CA GLN A 189 -2.55 -1.65 -24.37
C GLN A 189 -2.75 -2.91 -25.22
N GLU A 190 -2.79 -4.09 -24.59
CA GLU A 190 -2.99 -5.38 -25.26
C GLU A 190 -4.31 -5.43 -26.05
N GLN A 191 -5.38 -4.85 -25.49
CA GLN A 191 -6.67 -4.75 -26.18
C GLN A 191 -6.66 -3.77 -27.35
N LEU A 192 -6.02 -2.61 -27.20
CA LEU A 192 -5.89 -1.63 -28.29
C LEU A 192 -5.16 -2.27 -29.49
N SER A 193 -4.05 -2.95 -29.25
CA SER A 193 -3.32 -3.67 -30.31
C SER A 193 -4.13 -4.79 -30.94
N ALA A 194 -5.00 -5.48 -30.18
CA ALA A 194 -5.88 -6.52 -30.73
C ALA A 194 -6.99 -5.95 -31.62
N LEU A 195 -7.51 -4.76 -31.30
CA LEU A 195 -8.53 -4.08 -32.12
C LEU A 195 -7.96 -3.53 -33.42
N GLU A 196 -6.73 -3.00 -33.41
CA GLU A 196 -6.01 -2.53 -34.61
C GLU A 196 -5.75 -3.66 -35.63
N LEU A 197 -5.72 -4.92 -35.18
CA LEU A 197 -5.56 -6.10 -36.03
C LEU A 197 -6.89 -6.63 -36.59
N ASP A 198 -8.04 -6.24 -36.04
CA ASP A 198 -9.38 -6.79 -36.35
C ASP A 198 -10.23 -5.85 -37.24
N ASP A 199 -9.60 -4.87 -37.91
CA ASP A 199 -10.18 -3.86 -38.84
C ASP A 199 -10.89 -4.45 -40.08
N LYS A 200 -11.27 -5.74 -40.07
CA LYS A 200 -12.04 -6.42 -41.11
C LYS A 200 -13.36 -7.05 -40.68
N LYS A 201 -13.83 -6.90 -39.43
CA LYS A 201 -15.20 -7.34 -39.08
C LYS A 201 -15.91 -6.37 -38.13
N GLU A 202 -16.84 -5.62 -38.72
CA GLU A 202 -17.87 -4.86 -38.02
C GLU A 202 -18.76 -5.76 -37.14
N GLU A 203 -19.37 -5.10 -36.15
CA GLU A 203 -20.35 -5.56 -35.17
C GLU A 203 -19.84 -6.40 -34.00
N LYS A 204 -19.31 -5.73 -32.96
CA LYS A 204 -19.34 -6.26 -31.59
C LYS A 204 -19.89 -5.24 -30.60
N LYS A 205 -21.00 -5.65 -29.97
CA LYS A 205 -21.67 -5.07 -28.80
C LYS A 205 -20.68 -4.49 -27.78
N GLU A 206 -21.04 -3.34 -27.22
CA GLU A 206 -20.44 -2.72 -26.03
C GLU A 206 -20.32 -3.70 -24.85
N LYS A 207 -19.30 -4.56 -24.86
CA LYS A 207 -18.82 -5.19 -23.63
C LYS A 207 -17.94 -4.17 -22.94
N LYS A 208 -18.43 -3.62 -21.82
CA LYS A 208 -17.60 -2.86 -20.89
C LYS A 208 -16.30 -3.64 -20.63
N PRO A 209 -15.13 -2.97 -20.67
CA PRO A 209 -13.85 -3.65 -20.51
C PRO A 209 -13.77 -4.28 -19.13
N ASP A 210 -13.67 -5.61 -19.09
CA ASP A 210 -13.36 -6.40 -17.89
C ASP A 210 -11.85 -6.33 -17.64
N GLN A 211 -11.37 -5.15 -17.26
CA GLN A 211 -9.94 -4.83 -17.10
C GLN A 211 -9.58 -4.25 -15.74
N SER A 212 -10.56 -3.68 -15.04
CA SER A 212 -10.32 -3.10 -13.73
C SER A 212 -10.12 -4.20 -12.70
N MET A 213 -9.06 -4.09 -11.92
CA MET A 213 -8.80 -4.96 -10.78
C MET A 213 -9.48 -4.43 -9.51
N THR A 214 -10.33 -3.40 -9.60
CA THR A 214 -10.91 -2.73 -8.43
C THR A 214 -11.74 -3.69 -7.56
N GLU A 215 -12.56 -4.55 -8.16
CA GLU A 215 -13.36 -5.54 -7.43
C GLU A 215 -12.48 -6.58 -6.72
N SER A 216 -11.47 -7.12 -7.41
CA SER A 216 -10.58 -8.13 -6.84
C SER A 216 -9.68 -7.55 -5.75
N GLU A 217 -9.23 -6.30 -5.90
CA GLU A 217 -8.48 -5.58 -4.87
C GLU A 217 -9.36 -5.22 -3.68
N PHE A 218 -10.62 -4.82 -3.90
CA PHE A 218 -11.55 -4.57 -2.80
C PHE A 218 -11.84 -5.86 -2.02
N ALA A 219 -12.08 -6.98 -2.70
CA ALA A 219 -12.21 -8.29 -2.08
C ALA A 219 -10.93 -8.72 -1.34
N TYR A 220 -9.75 -8.39 -1.86
CA TYR A 220 -8.48 -8.62 -1.17
C TYR A 220 -8.41 -7.85 0.15
N THR A 221 -8.89 -6.60 0.21
CA THR A 221 -8.95 -5.86 1.48
C THR A 221 -9.86 -6.55 2.50
N THR A 222 -11.03 -7.05 2.10
CA THR A 222 -11.92 -7.84 2.96
C THR A 222 -11.21 -9.07 3.52
N LYS A 223 -10.50 -9.82 2.66
CA LYS A 223 -9.72 -10.99 3.08
C LYS A 223 -8.68 -10.62 4.13
N MET A 224 -7.95 -9.53 3.91
CA MET A 224 -6.88 -9.09 4.82
C MET A 224 -7.42 -8.57 6.16
N ILE A 225 -8.59 -7.91 6.16
CA ILE A 225 -9.32 -7.49 7.37
C ILE A 225 -9.79 -8.72 8.15
N ASN A 226 -10.42 -9.69 7.50
CA ASN A 226 -10.90 -10.91 8.16
C ASN A 226 -9.75 -11.77 8.72
N THR A 227 -8.54 -11.65 8.16
CA THR A 227 -7.36 -12.34 8.67
C THR A 227 -6.77 -11.64 9.90
N ASN A 228 -6.85 -10.30 9.95
CA ASN A 228 -6.33 -9.48 11.03
C ASN A 228 -7.09 -8.16 11.08
N LEU A 229 -8.02 -8.02 12.03
CA LEU A 229 -8.85 -6.82 12.19
C LEU A 229 -8.00 -5.57 12.46
N SER A 230 -6.83 -5.71 13.08
CA SER A 230 -5.88 -4.61 13.32
C SER A 230 -5.02 -4.23 12.12
N ASN A 231 -5.35 -4.72 10.93
CA ASN A 231 -4.65 -4.36 9.71
C ASN A 231 -5.08 -2.98 9.18
N PHE A 232 -4.55 -1.92 9.79
CA PHE A 232 -4.77 -0.55 9.33
C PHE A 232 -4.50 -0.35 7.84
N SER A 233 -3.50 -1.03 7.28
CA SER A 233 -3.18 -0.91 5.85
C SER A 233 -4.30 -1.48 4.96
N ALA A 234 -4.96 -2.56 5.36
CA ALA A 234 -6.11 -3.09 4.63
C ALA A 234 -7.33 -2.18 4.71
N TRP A 235 -7.65 -1.64 5.89
CA TRP A 235 -8.72 -0.65 6.07
C TRP A 235 -8.47 0.61 5.24
N HIS A 236 -7.24 1.15 5.30
CA HIS A 236 -6.86 2.30 4.49
C HIS A 236 -6.95 2.00 3.00
N ASN A 237 -6.48 0.84 2.53
CA ASN A 237 -6.55 0.50 1.11
C ASN A 237 -7.99 0.29 0.66
N ARG A 238 -8.86 -0.28 1.52
CA ARG A 238 -10.30 -0.43 1.26
C ARG A 238 -10.93 0.92 0.98
N LEU A 239 -10.63 1.89 1.85
CA LEU A 239 -11.09 3.25 1.76
C LEU A 239 -10.78 3.92 0.42
N GLN A 240 -9.53 3.79 -0.03
CA GLN A 240 -9.07 4.39 -1.27
C GLN A 240 -9.73 3.77 -2.51
N LEU A 241 -10.20 2.53 -2.42
CA LEU A 241 -10.85 1.83 -3.54
C LEU A 241 -12.34 2.20 -3.69
N ILE A 242 -13.02 2.59 -2.60
CA ILE A 242 -14.47 2.84 -2.59
C ILE A 242 -14.92 3.82 -3.69
N PRO A 243 -14.28 5.01 -3.89
CA PRO A 243 -14.73 5.93 -4.93
C PRO A 243 -14.65 5.34 -6.35
N LYS A 244 -13.55 4.63 -6.67
CA LYS A 244 -13.37 3.95 -7.96
C LYS A 244 -14.39 2.82 -8.13
N LEU A 245 -14.59 2.02 -7.08
CA LEU A 245 -15.54 0.90 -7.06
C LEU A 245 -16.98 1.35 -7.36
N LEU A 246 -17.47 2.37 -6.65
CA LEU A 246 -18.83 2.89 -6.83
C LEU A 246 -19.02 3.51 -8.21
N LYS A 247 -17.99 4.18 -8.74
CA LYS A 247 -17.99 4.74 -10.08
C LYS A 247 -18.09 3.63 -11.13
N GLU A 248 -17.28 2.59 -11.04
CA GLU A 248 -17.26 1.49 -12.02
C GLU A 248 -18.54 0.65 -12.01
N ARG A 249 -19.11 0.46 -10.82
CA ARG A 249 -20.44 -0.16 -10.63
C ARG A 249 -21.58 0.68 -11.19
N ASN A 250 -21.35 1.93 -11.60
CA ASN A 250 -22.41 2.91 -11.91
C ASN A 250 -23.46 2.97 -10.79
N ALA A 251 -23.01 2.95 -9.52
CA ALA A 251 -23.89 2.81 -8.37
C ALA A 251 -24.88 3.98 -8.30
N ASP A 252 -26.17 3.68 -8.29
CA ASP A 252 -27.22 4.67 -8.08
C ASP A 252 -27.29 5.11 -6.59
N PRO A 253 -28.11 6.12 -6.24
CA PRO A 253 -28.23 6.56 -4.86
C PRO A 253 -28.68 5.47 -3.87
N ALA A 254 -29.50 4.51 -4.30
CA ALA A 254 -29.96 3.42 -3.44
C ALA A 254 -28.83 2.42 -3.16
N ALA A 255 -28.08 2.03 -4.19
CA ALA A 255 -26.90 1.18 -4.08
C ALA A 255 -25.80 1.82 -3.21
N ARG A 256 -25.60 3.14 -3.33
CA ARG A 256 -24.66 3.89 -2.49
C ARG A 256 -25.07 3.93 -1.02
N ARG A 257 -26.36 4.13 -0.74
CA ARG A 257 -26.89 4.07 0.65
C ARG A 257 -26.68 2.69 1.24
N LYS A 258 -27.09 1.64 0.53
CA LYS A 258 -26.86 0.26 0.96
C LYS A 258 -25.37 -0.02 1.20
N PHE A 259 -24.48 0.46 0.32
CA PHE A 259 -23.04 0.29 0.50
C PHE A 259 -22.54 0.98 1.78
N LEU A 260 -23.01 2.19 2.09
CA LEU A 260 -22.67 2.88 3.34
C LEU A 260 -23.18 2.10 4.56
N ASP A 261 -24.40 1.57 4.51
CA ASP A 261 -24.99 0.74 5.57
C ASP A 261 -24.14 -0.51 5.82
N ASP A 262 -23.77 -1.23 4.76
CA ASP A 262 -22.95 -2.44 4.83
C ASP A 262 -21.55 -2.15 5.41
N GLU A 263 -20.95 -0.98 5.08
CA GLU A 263 -19.65 -0.58 5.64
C GLU A 263 -19.76 -0.16 7.11
N PHE A 264 -20.86 0.47 7.53
CA PHE A 264 -21.14 0.74 8.94
C PHE A 264 -21.32 -0.57 9.72
N GLU A 265 -22.11 -1.51 9.22
CA GLU A 265 -22.30 -2.82 9.85
C GLU A 265 -20.96 -3.56 10.03
N LEU A 266 -20.12 -3.56 8.99
CA LEU A 266 -18.78 -4.16 9.03
C LEU A 266 -17.92 -3.54 10.14
N ILE A 267 -17.81 -2.20 10.18
CA ILE A 267 -16.91 -1.56 11.14
C ILE A 267 -17.45 -1.63 12.57
N ILE A 268 -18.77 -1.53 12.76
CA ILE A 268 -19.40 -1.64 14.07
C ILE A 268 -19.18 -3.04 14.64
N THR A 269 -19.38 -4.09 13.83
CA THR A 269 -19.08 -5.46 14.24
C THR A 269 -17.62 -5.64 14.68
N ALA A 270 -16.69 -5.01 13.95
CA ALA A 270 -15.28 -5.02 14.33
C ALA A 270 -15.03 -4.25 15.64
N LEU A 271 -15.66 -3.10 15.85
CA LEU A 271 -15.53 -2.29 17.06
C LEU A 271 -16.08 -2.99 18.31
N TYR A 272 -17.19 -3.73 18.20
CA TYR A 272 -17.67 -4.59 19.30
C TYR A 272 -16.68 -5.73 19.62
N THR A 273 -15.87 -6.14 18.65
CA THR A 273 -14.87 -7.19 18.85
C THR A 273 -13.60 -6.67 19.53
N ASP A 274 -13.11 -5.49 19.12
CA ASP A 274 -11.91 -4.87 19.69
C ASP A 274 -12.05 -3.33 19.74
N PRO A 275 -12.73 -2.78 20.76
CA PRO A 275 -12.99 -1.36 20.85
C PRO A 275 -11.72 -0.56 21.19
N VAL A 276 -10.60 -1.19 21.59
CA VAL A 276 -9.36 -0.47 21.88
C VAL A 276 -8.46 -0.28 20.66
N ASP A 277 -8.74 -1.00 19.55
CA ASP A 277 -7.98 -0.89 18.31
C ASP A 277 -8.25 0.43 17.58
N GLN A 278 -7.28 1.33 17.67
CA GLN A 278 -7.32 2.63 17.01
C GLN A 278 -7.57 2.55 15.50
N SER A 279 -7.14 1.47 14.83
CA SER A 279 -7.25 1.31 13.37
C SER A 279 -8.71 1.30 12.93
N LEU A 280 -9.55 0.66 13.73
CA LEU A 280 -10.99 0.56 13.50
C LEU A 280 -11.65 1.94 13.64
N TRP A 281 -11.27 2.70 14.67
CA TRP A 281 -11.78 4.07 14.88
C TRP A 281 -11.40 5.04 13.77
N PHE A 282 -10.23 4.89 13.14
CA PHE A 282 -9.89 5.70 11.97
C PHE A 282 -10.80 5.41 10.78
N TYR A 283 -11.13 4.14 10.54
CA TYR A 283 -12.06 3.75 9.48
C TYR A 283 -13.48 4.21 9.78
N TYR A 284 -13.94 3.98 11.01
CA TYR A 284 -15.22 4.47 11.52
C TYR A 284 -15.34 5.99 11.35
N ASN A 285 -14.31 6.74 11.74
CA ASN A 285 -14.29 8.18 11.60
C ASN A 285 -14.40 8.63 10.15
N TYR A 286 -13.76 7.93 9.21
CA TYR A 286 -13.99 8.23 7.80
C TYR A 286 -15.46 8.03 7.40
N LEU A 287 -16.09 6.92 7.79
CA LEU A 287 -17.50 6.69 7.49
C LEU A 287 -18.36 7.81 8.08
N MET A 288 -18.08 8.24 9.31
CA MET A 288 -18.76 9.37 9.94
C MET A 288 -18.59 10.69 9.17
N THR A 289 -17.44 10.93 8.51
CA THR A 289 -17.29 12.13 7.65
C THR A 289 -18.26 12.15 6.46
N ASN A 290 -18.83 11.01 6.06
CA ASN A 290 -19.87 10.96 5.02
C ASN A 290 -21.20 11.59 5.50
N LEU A 291 -21.42 11.64 6.81
CA LEU A 291 -22.60 12.23 7.43
C LEU A 291 -22.44 13.74 7.62
N SER A 292 -21.20 14.25 7.69
CA SER A 292 -20.96 15.68 7.88
C SER A 292 -21.46 16.50 6.67
N PRO A 293 -22.29 17.54 6.88
CA PRO A 293 -22.63 18.51 5.84
C PRO A 293 -21.43 19.32 5.36
N LYS A 294 -20.36 19.40 6.16
CA LYS A 294 -19.11 20.13 5.85
C LYS A 294 -18.21 19.35 4.88
N THR A 295 -18.40 18.03 4.74
CA THR A 295 -17.67 17.21 3.77
C THR A 295 -18.18 17.44 2.35
N SER A 296 -17.26 17.71 1.42
CA SER A 296 -17.61 17.92 0.02
C SER A 296 -18.32 16.70 -0.59
N PRO A 297 -19.41 16.87 -1.38
CA PRO A 297 -20.19 15.77 -1.92
C PRO A 297 -19.38 14.72 -2.72
N GLU A 298 -18.35 15.15 -3.44
CA GLU A 298 -17.48 14.29 -4.25
C GLU A 298 -16.58 13.34 -3.43
N LEU A 299 -16.39 13.64 -2.15
CA LEU A 299 -15.65 12.79 -1.22
C LEU A 299 -16.56 11.81 -0.47
N ARG A 300 -17.89 11.94 -0.61
CA ARG A 300 -18.86 11.10 0.09
C ARG A 300 -19.27 9.89 -0.74
N ILE A 301 -19.48 8.76 -0.05
CA ILE A 301 -20.11 7.55 -0.55
C ILE A 301 -21.53 7.87 -1.04
N VAL A 302 -22.29 8.63 -0.23
CA VAL A 302 -23.64 9.10 -0.54
C VAL A 302 -23.64 10.64 -0.63
N ALA A 303 -23.69 11.16 -1.86
CA ALA A 303 -23.59 12.59 -2.10
C ALA A 303 -24.86 13.38 -1.68
N ASP A 304 -26.03 12.74 -1.74
CA ASP A 304 -27.36 13.35 -1.65
C ASP A 304 -28.08 13.10 -0.31
N LEU A 305 -27.34 12.86 0.78
CA LEU A 305 -27.97 12.78 2.11
C LEU A 305 -28.70 14.09 2.42
N THR A 306 -29.89 13.99 3.03
CA THR A 306 -30.64 15.12 3.61
C THR A 306 -30.30 15.25 5.10
N ASN A 307 -30.66 16.34 5.76
CA ASN A 307 -30.47 16.44 7.22
C ASN A 307 -31.26 15.36 7.97
N LYS A 308 -32.45 15.00 7.48
CA LYS A 308 -33.21 13.87 8.03
C LYS A 308 -32.41 12.57 7.98
N HIS A 309 -31.86 12.22 6.81
CA HIS A 309 -31.04 11.01 6.70
C HIS A 309 -29.80 11.06 7.61
N ARG A 310 -29.16 12.22 7.74
CA ARG A 310 -28.01 12.38 8.65
C ARG A 310 -28.39 12.14 10.10
N ILE A 311 -29.52 12.69 10.54
CA ILE A 311 -30.04 12.50 11.89
C ILE A 311 -30.32 11.01 12.12
N ASP A 312 -30.99 10.32 11.20
CA ASP A 312 -31.29 8.90 11.33
C ASP A 312 -29.99 8.04 11.50
N TYR A 313 -28.95 8.34 10.71
CA TYR A 313 -27.64 7.69 10.88
C TYR A 313 -27.01 8.04 12.24
N LEU A 314 -26.89 9.32 12.55
CA LEU A 314 -26.25 9.79 13.79
C LEU A 314 -26.94 9.22 15.02
N ASP A 315 -28.28 9.21 15.05
CA ASP A 315 -29.07 8.59 16.10
C ASP A 315 -28.69 7.12 16.29
N THR A 316 -28.65 6.35 15.21
CA THR A 316 -28.24 4.94 15.26
C THR A 316 -26.81 4.79 15.80
N GLN A 317 -25.89 5.62 15.31
CA GLN A 317 -24.49 5.59 15.74
C GLN A 317 -24.32 5.93 17.22
N PHE A 318 -25.06 6.92 17.73
CA PHE A 318 -25.01 7.28 19.14
C PHE A 318 -25.58 6.19 20.05
N ASP A 319 -26.65 5.50 19.63
CA ASP A 319 -27.16 4.35 20.40
C ASP A 319 -26.10 3.25 20.50
N LEU A 320 -25.47 2.90 19.37
CA LEU A 320 -24.40 1.89 19.34
C LEU A 320 -23.18 2.29 20.17
N LEU A 321 -22.77 3.56 20.14
CA LEU A 321 -21.66 4.06 20.96
C LEU A 321 -21.99 4.04 22.46
N LYS A 322 -23.21 4.41 22.85
CA LYS A 322 -23.64 4.36 24.25
C LYS A 322 -23.75 2.91 24.74
N ASP A 323 -24.27 2.01 23.91
CA ASP A 323 -24.34 0.57 24.18
C ASP A 323 -22.93 -0.03 24.36
N MET A 324 -21.99 0.22 23.44
CA MET A 324 -20.59 -0.19 23.60
C MET A 324 -19.96 0.32 24.90
N LEU A 325 -20.35 1.52 25.35
CA LEU A 325 -19.84 2.13 26.58
C LEU A 325 -20.26 1.38 27.85
N GLU A 326 -21.38 0.66 27.84
CA GLU A 326 -21.89 -0.04 29.02
C GLU A 326 -20.86 -1.03 29.57
N ASP A 327 -20.19 -1.74 28.66
CA ASP A 327 -19.17 -2.76 28.95
C ASP A 327 -17.72 -2.25 28.82
N ASN A 328 -17.49 -1.09 28.19
CA ASN A 328 -16.14 -0.61 27.82
C ASN A 328 -15.84 0.82 28.34
N LYS A 329 -16.15 1.09 29.61
CA LYS A 329 -15.99 2.42 30.24
C LYS A 329 -14.56 2.94 30.34
N ASP A 330 -13.56 2.08 30.17
CA ASP A 330 -12.15 2.44 30.13
C ASP A 330 -11.65 2.68 28.69
N CYS A 331 -12.48 2.44 27.68
CA CYS A 331 -12.12 2.69 26.30
C CYS A 331 -12.32 4.15 25.91
N LYS A 332 -11.22 4.91 25.92
CA LYS A 332 -11.22 6.32 25.50
C LYS A 332 -11.75 6.59 24.11
N TRP A 333 -11.66 5.63 23.19
CA TRP A 333 -12.02 5.84 21.79
C TRP A 333 -13.53 6.01 21.59
N ILE A 334 -14.34 5.33 22.41
CA ILE A 334 -15.80 5.49 22.40
C ILE A 334 -16.17 6.91 22.84
N TYR A 335 -15.60 7.40 23.94
CA TYR A 335 -15.78 8.79 24.38
C TYR A 335 -15.29 9.78 23.33
N LEU A 336 -14.14 9.50 22.69
CA LEU A 336 -13.62 10.36 21.63
C LEU A 336 -14.58 10.46 20.45
N ALA A 337 -15.19 9.34 20.03
CA ALA A 337 -16.21 9.33 18.99
C ALA A 337 -17.44 10.15 19.40
N LEU A 338 -18.00 9.90 20.59
CA LEU A 338 -19.14 10.63 21.14
C LEU A 338 -18.89 12.15 21.14
N VAL A 339 -17.75 12.59 21.69
CA VAL A 339 -17.35 13.99 21.76
C VAL A 339 -17.10 14.59 20.36
N THR A 340 -16.56 13.82 19.42
CA THR A 340 -16.23 14.32 18.08
C THR A 340 -17.49 14.63 17.26
N TYR A 341 -18.53 13.79 17.35
CA TYR A 341 -19.70 13.93 16.49
C TYR A 341 -20.83 14.75 17.10
N THR A 342 -20.86 14.91 18.42
CA THR A 342 -21.94 15.66 19.10
C THR A 342 -22.07 17.10 18.63
N PRO A 343 -21.00 17.93 18.51
CA PRO A 343 -21.16 19.32 18.11
C PRO A 343 -21.87 19.49 16.77
N GLU A 344 -21.47 18.70 15.76
CA GLU A 344 -22.08 18.78 14.43
C GLU A 344 -23.51 18.21 14.43
N TYR A 345 -23.80 17.18 15.23
CA TYR A 345 -25.16 16.70 15.43
C TYR A 345 -26.09 17.78 16.02
N LEU A 346 -25.63 18.52 17.03
CA LEU A 346 -26.38 19.65 17.61
C LEU A 346 -26.60 20.79 16.61
N GLU A 347 -25.66 21.02 15.68
CA GLU A 347 -25.82 22.00 14.59
C GLU A 347 -26.87 21.55 13.55
N ILE A 348 -26.93 20.25 13.23
CA ILE A 348 -27.86 19.69 12.25
C ILE A 348 -29.28 19.62 12.81
N ASP A 349 -29.43 19.23 14.08
CA ASP A 349 -30.71 19.16 14.79
C ASP A 349 -30.64 19.91 16.12
N ALA A 350 -30.84 21.22 16.05
CA ALA A 350 -30.93 22.08 17.24
C ALA A 350 -32.12 21.73 18.15
N GLY A 351 -33.10 20.96 17.66
CA GLY A 351 -34.23 20.46 18.43
C GLY A 351 -34.05 19.03 18.95
N ASN A 352 -32.88 18.43 18.76
CA ASN A 352 -32.64 17.06 19.20
C ASN A 352 -32.84 16.94 20.71
N LYS A 353 -33.32 15.76 21.12
CA LYS A 353 -33.52 15.42 22.54
C LYS A 353 -32.65 14.26 22.98
N LYS A 354 -31.78 13.78 22.09
CA LYS A 354 -31.04 12.53 22.26
C LYS A 354 -29.72 12.74 22.99
N ILE A 355 -29.09 13.90 22.77
CA ILE A 355 -27.80 14.23 23.38
C ILE A 355 -27.85 15.64 23.92
N THR A 356 -27.45 15.76 25.18
CA THR A 356 -27.38 17.03 25.88
C THR A 356 -25.95 17.56 25.94
N THR A 357 -25.81 18.88 26.11
CA THR A 357 -24.51 19.51 26.43
C THR A 357 -23.95 19.04 27.76
N LEU A 358 -24.81 18.56 28.67
CA LEU A 358 -24.41 17.92 29.92
C LEU A 358 -23.69 16.59 29.66
N GLU A 359 -24.29 15.68 28.89
CA GLU A 359 -23.65 14.41 28.50
C GLU A 359 -22.32 14.65 27.79
N LEU A 360 -22.26 15.64 26.89
CA LEU A 360 -21.01 16.02 26.22
C LEU A 360 -19.92 16.45 27.21
N SER A 361 -20.29 17.21 28.25
CA SER A 361 -19.37 17.63 29.31
C SER A 361 -18.88 16.44 30.13
N GLU A 362 -19.77 15.51 30.48
CA GLU A 362 -19.43 14.28 31.20
C GLU A 362 -18.48 13.39 30.39
N TRP A 363 -18.69 13.20 29.09
CA TRP A 363 -17.79 12.43 28.24
C TRP A 363 -16.42 13.08 28.09
N LEU A 364 -16.37 14.41 28.02
CA LEU A 364 -15.13 15.15 28.01
C LEU A 364 -14.36 15.00 29.33
N ASP A 365 -15.05 14.93 30.48
CA ASP A 365 -14.42 14.66 31.78
C ASP A 365 -13.81 13.26 31.84
N GLN A 366 -14.45 12.27 31.21
CA GLN A 366 -13.87 10.93 31.05
C GLN A 366 -12.60 10.96 30.18
N LEU A 367 -12.59 11.72 29.07
CA LEU A 367 -11.40 11.87 28.23
C LEU A 367 -10.23 12.55 28.94
N ASP A 368 -10.48 13.49 29.86
CA ASP A 368 -9.43 14.10 30.67
C ASP A 368 -8.71 13.07 31.57
N GLN A 369 -9.44 12.03 32.02
CA GLN A 369 -8.89 10.94 32.81
C GLN A 369 -8.20 9.88 31.93
N LEU A 370 -8.84 9.49 30.81
CA LEU A 370 -8.39 8.39 29.97
C LEU A 370 -7.33 8.79 28.90
N ASP A 371 -7.22 10.08 28.56
CA ASP A 371 -6.23 10.58 27.59
C ASP A 371 -5.48 11.84 28.10
N PRO A 372 -4.74 11.73 29.21
CA PRO A 372 -4.09 12.89 29.85
C PRO A 372 -3.05 13.57 28.95
N LEU A 373 -2.45 12.84 28.01
CA LEU A 373 -1.50 13.39 27.04
C LEU A 373 -2.14 14.38 26.07
N ARG A 374 -3.47 14.34 25.90
CA ARG A 374 -4.23 15.23 25.01
C ARG A 374 -5.11 16.22 25.77
N LYS A 375 -4.93 16.39 27.09
CA LYS A 375 -5.71 17.32 27.93
C LYS A 375 -5.85 18.73 27.34
N GLY A 376 -4.78 19.26 26.74
CA GLY A 376 -4.82 20.57 26.07
C GLY A 376 -5.89 20.65 24.97
N ARG A 377 -6.04 19.59 24.17
CA ARG A 377 -7.08 19.48 23.12
C ARG A 377 -8.49 19.51 23.71
N TRP A 378 -8.72 18.83 24.84
CA TRP A 378 -10.04 18.77 25.47
C TRP A 378 -10.44 20.10 26.11
N LEU A 379 -9.46 20.82 26.66
CA LEU A 379 -9.64 22.19 27.16
C LEU A 379 -10.01 23.16 26.03
N ASP A 380 -9.32 23.08 24.90
CA ASP A 380 -9.62 23.94 23.74
C ASP A 380 -11.00 23.63 23.14
N LEU A 381 -11.40 22.36 23.12
CA LEU A 381 -12.73 21.96 22.68
C LEU A 381 -13.83 22.51 23.60
N ARG A 382 -13.69 22.42 24.93
CA ARG A 382 -14.65 23.03 25.88
C ARG A 382 -14.82 24.52 25.65
N LYS A 383 -13.70 25.25 25.51
CA LYS A 383 -13.73 26.69 25.20
C LYS A 383 -14.48 26.98 23.91
N SER A 384 -14.25 26.19 22.86
CA SER A 384 -14.91 26.39 21.56
C SER A 384 -16.42 26.13 21.62
N LEU A 385 -16.88 25.30 22.56
CA LEU A 385 -18.28 24.92 22.73
C LEU A 385 -19.00 25.67 23.87
N ASN A 386 -18.29 26.57 24.58
CA ASN A 386 -18.77 27.27 25.77
C ASN A 386 -19.28 26.31 26.88
N LEU A 387 -18.55 25.22 27.13
CA LEU A 387 -18.81 24.24 28.17
C LEU A 387 -17.92 24.42 29.41
#